data_AF-A0A661IVD1-F1
#
_entry.id   AF-A0A661IVD1-F1
#
_cell.length_a   1.000
_cell.length_b   1.000
_cell.length_c   1.000
_cell.angle_alpha   90.00
_cell.angle_beta   90.00
_cell.angle_gamma   90.00
#
_symmetry.space_group_name_H-M   'P 1'
#
loop_
_entity.id
_entity.type
_entity.pdbx_description
1 polymer ?
#
loop_
_entity_poly.entity_id
_entity_poly.type
_entity_poly.pdbx_seq_one_letter_code
_entity_poly.pdbx_strand_id
1 'polypeptide(L)'
;MRLYYRLVSFINSASVYINYIKFIMLFMPSIVKLKLLNDDVKLIRYMYRPNRKLQYKAVNYDSQTIAFIEYPDLSIQLLAVNRYIFNLDYIKRPSTELINLIITKYPDDIWRIQTKHMTKTELNEFKLLTI
;
A
#
# COMPACT_ATOMS: atom_id res chain seq x y z
N MET A 1 -13.56 10.44 36.96
CA MET A 1 -14.59 10.60 35.91
C MET A 1 -14.03 11.07 34.56
N ARG A 2 -13.48 12.28 34.40
CA ARG A 2 -12.97 12.78 33.08
C ARG A 2 -11.89 11.91 32.41
N LEU A 3 -10.96 11.35 33.19
CA LEU A 3 -9.90 10.46 32.67
C LEU A 3 -10.48 9.13 32.15
N TYR A 4 -11.48 8.58 32.83
CA TYR A 4 -12.19 7.37 32.45
C TYR A 4 -12.91 7.55 31.11
N TYR A 5 -13.68 8.62 30.93
CA TYR A 5 -14.35 8.90 29.67
C TYR A 5 -13.37 9.12 28.50
N ARG A 6 -12.21 9.76 28.74
CA ARG A 6 -11.16 9.92 27.72
C ARG A 6 -10.52 8.58 27.32
N LEU A 7 -10.25 7.71 28.29
CA LEU A 7 -9.77 6.36 28.05
C LEU A 7 -10.80 5.52 27.29
N VAL A 8 -12.06 5.54 27.72
CA VAL A 8 -13.15 4.82 27.05
C VAL A 8 -13.37 5.36 25.64
N SER A 9 -13.36 6.69 25.42
CA SER A 9 -13.49 7.27 24.07
C SER A 9 -12.29 6.95 23.17
N PHE A 10 -11.09 6.89 23.75
CA PHE A 10 -9.87 6.52 23.02
C PHE A 10 -9.92 5.04 22.61
N ILE A 11 -10.28 4.14 23.53
CA ILE A 11 -10.46 2.71 23.27
C ILE A 11 -11.56 2.48 22.21
N ASN A 12 -12.64 3.25 22.27
CA ASN A 12 -13.75 3.17 21.31
C ASN A 12 -13.51 3.96 20.02
N SER A 13 -12.31 4.48 19.81
CA SER A 13 -11.99 5.17 18.57
C SER A 13 -11.85 4.18 17.40
N ALA A 14 -12.23 4.61 16.20
CA ALA A 14 -12.12 3.79 15.00
C ALA A 14 -10.67 3.32 14.73
N SER A 15 -9.66 4.07 15.15
CA SER A 15 -8.25 3.70 14.99
C SER A 15 -7.86 2.49 15.85
N VAL A 16 -8.37 2.43 17.09
CA VAL A 16 -8.14 1.29 17.99
C VAL A 16 -8.80 0.03 17.42
N TYR A 17 -10.04 0.13 16.93
CA TYR A 17 -10.74 -1.00 16.30
C TYR A 17 -10.00 -1.55 15.07
N ILE A 18 -9.51 -0.67 14.18
CA ILE A 18 -8.71 -1.09 13.01
C ILE A 18 -7.43 -1.81 13.44
N ASN A 19 -6.78 -1.35 14.51
CA ASN A 19 -5.57 -2.00 15.02
C ASN A 19 -5.87 -3.39 15.60
N TYR A 20 -7.00 -3.57 16.28
CA TYR A 20 -7.44 -4.90 16.73
C TYR A 20 -7.68 -5.84 15.54
N ILE A 21 -8.35 -5.39 14.47
CA ILE A 21 -8.54 -6.22 13.28
C ILE A 21 -7.18 -6.61 12.67
N LYS A 22 -6.25 -5.65 12.53
CA LYS A 22 -4.91 -5.93 12.02
C LYS A 22 -4.16 -6.95 12.87
N PHE A 23 -4.29 -6.84 14.20
CA PHE A 23 -3.70 -7.78 15.15
C PHE A 23 -4.30 -9.19 14.97
N ILE A 24 -5.62 -9.32 14.88
CA ILE A 24 -6.28 -10.61 14.62
C ILE A 24 -5.82 -11.19 13.28
N MET A 25 -5.82 -10.36 12.23
CA MET A 25 -5.37 -10.75 10.89
C MET A 25 -3.91 -11.23 10.88
N LEU A 26 -3.04 -10.72 11.76
CA LEU A 26 -1.65 -11.17 11.85
C LEU A 26 -1.56 -12.68 12.08
N PHE A 27 -2.33 -13.21 13.03
CA PHE A 27 -2.33 -14.62 13.43
C PHE A 27 -3.21 -15.53 12.57
N MET A 28 -3.99 -14.98 11.64
CA MET A 28 -4.82 -15.80 10.77
C MET A 28 -3.99 -16.64 9.78
N PRO A 29 -4.36 -17.91 9.56
CA PRO A 29 -3.74 -18.75 8.56
C PRO A 29 -3.83 -18.14 7.15
N SER A 30 -2.85 -18.43 6.30
CA SER A 30 -2.81 -17.94 4.92
C SER A 30 -4.06 -18.31 4.11
N ILE A 31 -4.64 -19.49 4.36
CA ILE A 31 -5.87 -19.93 3.68
C ILE A 31 -7.07 -19.05 4.04
N VAL A 32 -7.17 -18.60 5.29
CA VAL A 32 -8.25 -17.72 5.74
C VAL A 32 -8.07 -16.32 5.14
N LYS A 33 -6.84 -15.78 5.16
CA LYS A 33 -6.51 -14.52 4.50
C LYS A 33 -6.87 -14.54 3.01
N LEU A 34 -6.57 -15.64 2.31
CA LEU A 34 -6.92 -15.81 0.91
C LEU A 34 -8.43 -15.88 0.69
N LYS A 35 -9.17 -16.58 1.56
CA LYS A 35 -10.63 -16.64 1.48
C LYS A 35 -11.25 -15.26 1.65
N LEU A 36 -10.79 -14.47 2.63
CA LEU A 36 -11.24 -13.09 2.82
C LEU A 36 -11.02 -12.23 1.57
N LEU A 37 -9.87 -12.36 0.89
CA LEU A 37 -9.63 -11.64 -0.37
C LEU A 37 -10.47 -12.14 -1.55
N ASN A 38 -11.03 -13.35 -1.49
CA ASN A 38 -11.99 -13.78 -2.51
C ASN A 38 -13.35 -13.09 -2.30
N ASP A 39 -13.70 -12.79 -1.05
CA ASP A 39 -14.97 -12.13 -0.72
C ASP A 39 -14.90 -10.62 -0.99
N ASP A 40 -13.83 -9.95 -0.53
CA ASP A 40 -13.54 -8.54 -0.84
C ASP A 40 -12.03 -8.27 -0.81
N VAL A 41 -11.47 -7.93 -1.97
CA VAL A 41 -10.03 -7.62 -2.10
C VAL A 41 -9.58 -6.40 -1.31
N LYS A 42 -10.51 -5.47 -0.97
CA LYS A 42 -10.20 -4.29 -0.14
C LYS A 42 -9.86 -4.67 1.29
N LEU A 43 -10.19 -5.89 1.73
CA LEU A 43 -9.80 -6.41 3.04
C LEU A 43 -8.27 -6.53 3.21
N ILE A 44 -7.50 -6.46 2.12
CA ILE A 44 -6.03 -6.36 2.20
C ILE A 44 -5.56 -5.18 3.06
N ARG A 45 -6.36 -4.11 3.18
CA ARG A 45 -6.07 -2.94 4.02
C ARG A 45 -5.91 -3.27 5.52
N TYR A 46 -6.44 -4.41 5.95
CA TYR A 46 -6.34 -4.91 7.31
C TYR A 46 -5.24 -5.96 7.50
N MET A 47 -4.54 -6.33 6.44
CA MET A 47 -3.42 -7.27 6.52
C MET A 47 -2.15 -6.50 6.84
N TYR A 48 -1.51 -6.83 7.96
CA TYR A 48 -0.18 -6.32 8.24
C TYR A 48 0.83 -7.01 7.32
N ARG A 49 1.56 -6.22 6.51
CA ARG A 49 2.58 -6.67 5.55
C ARG A 49 2.14 -7.92 4.76
N PRO A 50 1.08 -7.84 3.94
CA PRO A 50 0.62 -8.97 3.15
C PRO A 50 1.76 -9.44 2.25
N ASN A 51 1.99 -10.76 2.18
CA ASN A 51 3.01 -11.32 1.29
C ASN A 51 2.65 -11.14 -0.19
N ARG A 52 3.62 -11.32 -1.08
CA ARG A 52 3.45 -11.15 -2.54
C ARG A 52 2.22 -11.85 -3.10
N LYS A 53 1.89 -13.06 -2.64
CA LYS A 53 0.73 -13.82 -3.14
C LYS A 53 -0.60 -13.12 -2.82
N LEU A 54 -0.72 -12.60 -1.60
CA LEU A 54 -1.90 -11.82 -1.16
C LEU A 54 -1.96 -10.48 -1.91
N GLN A 55 -0.83 -9.80 -2.05
CA GLN A 55 -0.73 -8.55 -2.82
C GLN A 55 -1.16 -8.77 -4.28
N TYR A 56 -0.63 -9.81 -4.93
CA TYR A 56 -0.98 -10.19 -6.30
C TYR A 56 -2.47 -10.45 -6.42
N LYS A 57 -3.06 -11.24 -5.52
CA LYS A 57 -4.50 -11.55 -5.56
C LYS A 57 -5.35 -10.28 -5.55
N ALA A 58 -5.02 -9.31 -4.68
CA ALA A 58 -5.77 -8.06 -4.59
C ALA A 58 -5.58 -7.18 -5.83
N VAL A 59 -4.33 -6.90 -6.22
CA VAL A 59 -4.01 -5.98 -7.33
C VAL A 59 -4.38 -6.55 -8.69
N ASN A 60 -4.29 -7.88 -8.87
CA ASN A 60 -4.72 -8.54 -10.10
C ASN A 60 -6.25 -8.50 -10.29
N TYR A 61 -7.01 -8.48 -9.20
CA TYR A 61 -8.46 -8.31 -9.27
C TYR A 61 -8.83 -6.84 -9.51
N ASP A 62 -8.31 -5.95 -8.67
CA ASP A 62 -8.50 -4.50 -8.78
C ASP A 62 -7.16 -3.81 -8.51
N SER A 63 -6.59 -3.19 -9.56
CA SER A 63 -5.28 -2.56 -9.48
C SER A 63 -5.22 -1.39 -8.50
N GLN A 64 -6.35 -0.73 -8.21
CA GLN A 64 -6.39 0.39 -7.26
C GLN A 64 -6.21 -0.07 -5.81
N THR A 65 -6.39 -1.37 -5.53
CA THR A 65 -6.13 -1.93 -4.19
C THR A 65 -4.67 -1.78 -3.75
N ILE A 66 -3.75 -1.46 -4.67
CA ILE A 66 -2.37 -1.09 -4.33
C ILE A 66 -2.31 0.09 -3.34
N ALA A 67 -3.30 0.98 -3.35
CA ALA A 67 -3.45 2.07 -2.38
C ALA A 67 -3.47 1.60 -0.92
N PHE A 68 -3.95 0.36 -0.69
CA PHE A 68 -4.06 -0.24 0.63
C PHE A 68 -2.79 -1.01 1.05
N ILE A 69 -1.83 -1.21 0.15
CA ILE A 69 -0.60 -1.97 0.41
C ILE A 69 0.51 -0.98 0.80
N GLU A 70 1.03 -1.10 2.02
CA GLU A 70 2.07 -0.18 2.51
C GLU A 70 3.45 -0.44 1.89
N TYR A 71 3.78 -1.71 1.65
CA TYR A 71 5.05 -2.17 1.07
C TYR A 71 4.76 -3.08 -0.13
N PRO A 72 4.34 -2.52 -1.28
CA PRO A 72 4.07 -3.32 -2.46
C PRO A 72 5.38 -3.83 -3.06
N ASP A 73 5.46 -5.12 -3.37
CA ASP A 73 6.61 -5.69 -4.07
C ASP A 73 6.74 -5.09 -5.47
N LEU A 74 7.96 -4.94 -6.01
CA LEU A 74 8.20 -4.40 -7.36
C LEU A 74 7.27 -5.00 -8.42
N SER A 75 7.13 -6.33 -8.45
CA SER A 75 6.24 -7.01 -9.41
C SER A 75 4.76 -6.58 -9.31
N ILE A 76 4.32 -6.21 -8.10
CA ILE A 76 2.96 -5.73 -7.82
C ILE A 76 2.80 -4.27 -8.22
N GLN A 77 3.84 -3.46 -7.98
CA GLN A 77 3.89 -2.09 -8.45
C GLN A 77 3.80 -2.01 -9.98
N LEU A 78 4.61 -2.82 -10.68
CA LEU A 78 4.58 -2.93 -12.14
C LEU A 78 3.23 -3.44 -12.65
N LEU A 79 2.63 -4.43 -11.97
CA LEU A 79 1.29 -4.94 -12.31
C LEU A 79 0.23 -3.83 -12.25
N ALA A 80 0.24 -3.01 -11.19
CA ALA A 80 -0.71 -1.93 -11.03
C ALA A 80 -0.56 -0.85 -12.12
N VAL A 81 0.68 -0.42 -12.38
CA VAL A 81 0.98 0.61 -13.39
C VAL A 81 0.71 0.11 -14.81
N ASN A 82 1.03 -1.14 -15.12
CA ASN A 82 0.72 -1.74 -16.42
C ASN A 82 -0.78 -1.82 -16.68
N ARG A 83 -1.60 -1.96 -15.63
CA ARG A 83 -3.06 -1.95 -15.79
C ARG A 83 -3.56 -0.54 -16.05
N TYR A 84 -3.13 0.43 -15.24
CA TYR A 84 -3.40 1.84 -15.46
C TYR A 84 -2.29 2.71 -14.86
N ILE A 85 -1.74 3.63 -15.65
CA ILE A 85 -0.64 4.52 -15.23
C ILE A 85 -1.00 5.38 -14.01
N PHE A 86 -2.25 5.83 -13.90
CA PHE A 86 -2.72 6.63 -12.77
C PHE A 86 -2.66 5.88 -11.42
N ASN A 87 -2.50 4.54 -11.42
CA ASN A 87 -2.27 3.82 -10.17
C ASN A 87 -0.95 4.21 -9.49
N LEU A 88 -0.04 4.84 -10.21
CA LEU A 88 1.18 5.44 -9.67
C LEU A 88 0.87 6.41 -8.51
N ASP A 89 -0.25 7.15 -8.60
CA ASP A 89 -0.75 8.04 -7.55
C ASP A 89 -0.96 7.33 -6.21
N TYR A 90 -1.14 6.01 -6.22
CA TYR A 90 -1.48 5.20 -5.06
C TYR A 90 -0.30 4.40 -4.50
N ILE A 91 0.82 4.35 -5.21
CA ILE A 91 1.99 3.56 -4.78
C ILE A 91 2.74 4.33 -3.69
N LYS A 92 2.63 3.84 -2.46
CA LYS A 92 3.23 4.51 -1.29
C LYS A 92 4.75 4.46 -1.25
N ARG A 93 5.36 3.40 -1.75
CA ARG A 93 6.81 3.18 -1.68
C ARG A 93 7.30 2.71 -3.05
N PRO A 94 7.34 3.62 -4.04
CA PRO A 94 7.76 3.27 -5.38
C PRO A 94 9.21 2.76 -5.32
N SER A 95 9.49 1.61 -5.95
CA SER A 95 10.86 1.09 -6.00
C SER A 95 11.69 1.86 -7.03
N THR A 96 13.02 1.84 -6.86
CA THR A 96 13.95 2.50 -7.78
C THR A 96 13.76 2.03 -9.23
N GLU A 97 13.52 0.74 -9.44
CA GLU A 97 13.28 0.18 -10.77
C GLU A 97 11.96 0.68 -11.37
N LEU A 98 10.90 0.83 -10.58
CA LEU A 98 9.67 1.46 -11.05
C LEU A 98 9.94 2.92 -11.44
N ILE A 99 10.63 3.67 -10.59
CA ILE A 99 10.94 5.08 -10.85
C ILE A 99 11.69 5.24 -12.17
N ASN A 100 12.73 4.44 -12.39
CA ASN A 100 13.50 4.45 -13.65
C ASN A 100 12.61 4.10 -14.86
N LEU A 101 11.69 3.15 -14.71
CA LEU A 101 10.72 2.83 -15.78
C LEU A 101 9.81 4.03 -16.09
N ILE A 102 9.30 4.73 -15.07
CA ILE A 102 8.44 5.90 -15.28
C ILE A 102 9.21 7.02 -15.97
N ILE A 103 10.41 7.35 -15.50
CA ILE A 103 11.24 8.41 -16.10
C ILE A 103 11.53 8.14 -17.58
N THR A 104 11.80 6.88 -17.93
CA THR A 104 12.16 6.48 -19.30
C THR A 104 10.95 6.33 -20.23
N LYS A 105 9.83 5.78 -19.74
CA LYS A 105 8.70 5.39 -20.58
C LYS A 105 7.48 6.32 -20.48
N TYR A 106 7.30 6.98 -19.34
CA TYR A 106 6.15 7.84 -19.03
C TYR A 106 6.60 9.17 -18.41
N PRO A 107 7.44 9.97 -19.09
CA PRO A 107 8.00 11.20 -18.53
C PRO A 107 6.91 12.21 -18.11
N ASP A 108 5.78 12.24 -18.81
CA ASP A 108 4.63 13.10 -18.51
C ASP A 108 3.91 12.74 -17.19
N ASP A 109 4.16 11.54 -16.65
CA ASP A 109 3.56 11.03 -15.42
C ASP A 109 4.52 11.03 -14.21
N ILE A 110 5.76 11.53 -14.36
CA ILE A 110 6.76 11.58 -13.26
C ILE A 110 6.20 12.27 -12.00
N TRP A 111 5.40 13.32 -12.18
CA TRP A 111 4.81 14.10 -11.08
C TRP A 111 3.86 13.28 -10.17
N ARG A 112 3.39 12.12 -10.63
CA ARG A 112 2.50 11.23 -9.88
C ARG A 112 3.24 10.38 -8.84
N ILE A 113 4.56 10.25 -8.96
CA ILE A 113 5.38 9.43 -8.05
C ILE A 113 5.29 9.98 -6.63
N GLN A 114 4.83 9.15 -5.69
CA GLN A 114 4.78 9.56 -4.29
C GLN A 114 6.18 9.63 -3.68
N THR A 115 6.61 10.84 -3.34
CA THR A 115 7.91 11.09 -2.69
C THR A 115 7.82 11.17 -1.17
N LYS A 116 6.61 11.24 -0.58
CA LYS A 116 6.39 11.45 0.87
C LYS A 116 7.03 10.39 1.78
N HIS A 117 7.27 9.19 1.26
CA HIS A 117 7.81 8.06 2.01
C HIS A 117 9.27 7.75 1.64
N MET A 118 9.86 8.53 0.73
CA MET A 118 11.27 8.43 0.37
C MET A 118 12.14 8.98 1.49
N THR A 119 13.30 8.35 1.68
CA THR A 119 14.39 8.89 2.48
C THR A 119 14.97 10.14 1.82
N LYS A 120 15.72 10.93 2.59
CA LYS A 120 16.43 12.11 2.06
C LYS A 120 17.38 11.73 0.90
N THR A 121 18.01 10.56 0.99
CA THR A 121 18.92 10.05 -0.05
C THR A 121 18.16 9.70 -1.33
N GLU A 122 17.09 8.90 -1.23
CA GLU A 122 16.24 8.55 -2.38
C GLU A 122 15.65 9.79 -3.05
N LEU A 123 15.25 10.81 -2.26
CA LEU A 123 14.74 12.06 -2.80
C LEU A 123 15.80 12.85 -3.57
N ASN A 124 17.06 12.83 -3.12
CA ASN A 124 18.16 13.49 -3.82
C ASN A 124 18.46 12.77 -5.14
N GLU A 125 18.52 11.44 -5.13
CA GLU A 125 18.69 10.62 -6.34
C GLU A 125 17.55 10.87 -7.32
N PHE A 126 16.30 10.84 -6.84
CA PHE A 126 15.13 11.14 -7.67
C PHE A 126 15.23 12.51 -8.33
N LYS A 127 15.59 13.56 -7.57
CA LYS A 127 15.77 14.92 -8.12
C LYS A 127 16.84 14.95 -9.21
N LEU A 128 17.98 14.29 -9.00
CA LEU A 128 19.06 14.22 -9.99
C LEU A 128 18.63 13.54 -11.29
N LEU A 129 17.72 12.57 -11.22
CA LEU A 129 17.19 11.85 -12.39
C LEU A 129 16.09 12.62 -13.15
N THR A 130 15.60 13.73 -12.59
CA THR A 130 14.46 14.51 -13.13
C THR A 130 14.82 15.94 -13.55
N ILE A 131 16.11 16.30 -13.54
CA ILE A 131 16.66 17.58 -14.06
C ILE A 131 17.07 17.37 -15.52
#